data_AF-X1DBE3-F1
#
_entry.id   AF-X1DBE3-F1
#
_cell.length_a   1.000
_cell.length_b   1.000
_cell.length_c   1.000
_cell.angle_alpha   90.00
_cell.angle_beta   90.00
_cell.angle_gamma   90.00
#
_symmetry.space_group_name_H-M   'P 1'
#
loop_
_entity.id
_entity.type
_entity.pdbx_description
1 polymer ?
#
loop_
_entity_poly.entity_id
_entity_poly.type
_entity_poly.pdbx_seq_one_letter_code
_entity_poly.pdbx_strand_id
1 'polypeptide(L)'
;VSQLVRNVCQALAVSALEHSVNRTEFTDEQLANLSRTIANAEDHSAMTRAFVGERCVGVSIFKAPASQIVPLVGGSSRPSMFSIALYKFAGLADRDAITYLDLMEDYIATTQLPPHQHRSAVDAIDDKIGTIPKIHILLRMIMPALGRVTMIDIRIIAQLRIARVGLAIQRYRLATGRLPDALSELVPAYLEAVPKDPFDDKELRYKKLETGFVVYSIGEDGTDDGGKERPRKHPRPSGPADVTFIIQR
;
A
#
# COMPACT_ATOMS: atom_id res chain seq x y z
N VAL A 1 -11.63 0.91 7.66
CA VAL A 1 -12.30 1.54 6.49
C VAL A 1 -11.63 2.84 5.99
N SER A 2 -11.10 3.73 6.85
CA SER A 2 -10.51 5.02 6.40
C SER A 2 -9.22 4.90 5.55
N GLN A 3 -8.25 4.06 5.93
CA GLN A 3 -6.97 3.97 5.22
C GLN A 3 -7.09 3.45 3.78
N LEU A 4 -7.97 2.46 3.54
CA LEU A 4 -8.19 1.98 2.17
C LEU A 4 -8.76 3.07 1.26
N VAL A 5 -9.67 3.89 1.77
CA VAL A 5 -10.19 5.05 1.03
C VAL A 5 -9.08 6.04 0.75
N ARG A 6 -8.22 6.33 1.74
CA ARG A 6 -7.04 7.18 1.55
C ARG A 6 -6.13 6.65 0.45
N ASN A 7 -5.82 5.35 0.47
CA ASN A 7 -4.95 4.72 -0.53
C ASN A 7 -5.55 4.83 -1.94
N VAL A 8 -6.88 4.63 -2.07
CA VAL A 8 -7.59 4.85 -3.35
C VAL A 8 -7.53 6.31 -3.79
N CYS A 9 -7.78 7.27 -2.91
CA CYS A 9 -7.70 8.69 -3.22
C CYS A 9 -6.28 9.09 -3.68
N GLN A 10 -5.24 8.55 -3.06
CA GLN A 10 -3.85 8.81 -3.44
C GLN A 10 -3.52 8.22 -4.81
N ALA A 11 -3.93 6.97 -5.09
CA ALA A 11 -3.74 6.36 -6.41
C ALA A 11 -4.43 7.17 -7.51
N LEU A 12 -5.67 7.62 -7.26
CA LEU A 12 -6.41 8.46 -8.20
C LEU A 12 -5.73 9.82 -8.41
N ALA A 13 -5.22 10.44 -7.34
CA ALA A 13 -4.51 11.72 -7.42
C ALA A 13 -3.22 11.60 -8.23
N VAL A 14 -2.42 10.55 -8.03
CA VAL A 14 -1.19 10.30 -8.79
C VAL A 14 -1.51 10.05 -10.27
N SER A 15 -2.54 9.24 -10.57
CA SER A 15 -2.96 8.99 -11.96
C SER A 15 -3.48 10.28 -12.63
N ALA A 16 -4.25 11.10 -11.92
CA ALA A 16 -4.72 12.38 -12.44
C ALA A 16 -3.57 13.37 -12.67
N LEU A 17 -2.57 13.35 -11.80
CA LEU A 17 -1.37 14.18 -11.95
C LEU A 17 -0.56 13.77 -13.18
N GLU A 18 -0.30 12.48 -13.38
CA GLU A 18 0.38 11.97 -14.57
C GLU A 18 -0.31 12.46 -15.83
N HIS A 19 -1.62 12.26 -15.90
CA HIS A 19 -2.44 12.70 -17.03
C HIS A 19 -2.36 14.22 -17.27
N SER A 20 -2.35 15.00 -16.19
CA SER A 20 -2.26 16.46 -16.27
C SER A 20 -0.90 16.92 -16.78
N VAL A 21 0.20 16.38 -16.25
CA VAL A 21 1.58 16.75 -16.66
C VAL A 21 1.88 16.40 -18.11
N ASN A 22 1.23 15.36 -18.64
CA ASN A 22 1.30 15.00 -20.07
C ASN A 22 0.54 15.96 -20.99
N ARG A 23 -0.47 16.67 -20.48
CA ARG A 23 -1.38 17.50 -21.30
C ARG A 23 -1.13 18.99 -21.20
N THR A 24 -0.50 19.44 -20.12
CA THR A 24 -0.30 20.86 -19.84
C THR A 24 1.12 21.14 -19.42
N GLU A 25 1.61 22.33 -19.79
CA GLU A 25 2.87 22.83 -19.28
C GLU A 25 2.65 23.52 -17.92
N PHE A 26 3.36 23.04 -16.91
CA PHE A 26 3.37 23.63 -15.58
C PHE A 26 4.63 24.49 -15.42
N THR A 27 4.52 25.55 -14.62
CA THR A 27 5.69 26.34 -14.21
C THR A 27 6.54 25.58 -13.18
N ASP A 28 7.79 26.00 -12.99
CA ASP A 28 8.66 25.41 -11.96
C ASP A 28 8.03 25.50 -10.56
N GLU A 29 7.40 26.64 -10.23
CA GLU A 29 6.74 26.86 -8.95
C GLU A 29 5.56 25.90 -8.73
N GLN A 30 4.73 25.68 -9.76
CA GLN A 30 3.62 24.73 -9.69
C GLN A 30 4.11 23.30 -9.49
N LEU A 31 5.13 22.87 -10.24
CA LEU A 31 5.74 21.55 -10.09
C LEU A 31 6.40 21.38 -8.71
N ALA A 32 7.05 22.42 -8.19
CA ALA A 32 7.63 22.40 -6.85
C ALA A 32 6.55 22.23 -5.78
N ASN A 33 5.41 22.91 -5.92
CA ASN A 33 4.29 22.79 -4.98
C ASN A 33 3.64 21.40 -5.04
N LEU A 34 3.44 20.84 -6.24
CA LEU A 34 2.95 19.48 -6.42
C LEU A 34 3.91 18.45 -5.82
N SER A 35 5.21 18.59 -6.06
CA SER A 35 6.25 17.71 -5.51
C SER A 35 6.24 17.71 -3.97
N ARG A 36 6.11 18.89 -3.35
CA ARG A 36 5.97 19.02 -1.89
C ARG A 36 4.69 18.36 -1.37
N THR A 37 3.57 18.53 -2.07
CA THR A 37 2.28 17.95 -1.69
C THR A 37 2.34 16.42 -1.73
N ILE A 38 2.95 15.84 -2.75
CA ILE A 38 3.15 14.39 -2.87
C ILE A 38 4.08 13.87 -1.77
N ALA A 39 5.18 14.57 -1.50
CA ALA A 39 6.10 14.20 -0.42
C ALA A 39 5.39 14.17 0.94
N ASN A 40 4.54 15.17 1.23
CA ASN A 40 3.75 15.21 2.47
C ASN A 40 2.65 14.14 2.54
N ALA A 41 2.26 13.56 1.39
CA ALA A 41 1.25 12.51 1.34
C ALA A 41 1.79 11.13 1.76
N GLU A 42 3.12 10.95 1.74
CA GLU A 42 3.79 9.76 2.27
C GLU A 42 3.81 9.83 3.82
N ASP A 43 2.72 9.41 4.44
CA ASP A 43 2.58 9.35 5.91
C ASP A 43 2.82 7.92 6.42
N HIS A 44 4.04 7.67 6.91
CA HIS A 44 4.45 6.38 7.46
C HIS A 44 3.64 5.92 8.69
N SER A 45 2.97 6.85 9.38
CA SER A 45 2.21 6.55 10.59
C SER A 45 0.72 6.25 10.34
N ALA A 46 0.24 6.49 9.11
CA ALA A 46 -1.17 6.30 8.75
C ALA A 46 -1.61 4.84 8.86
N MET A 47 -0.78 3.91 8.35
CA MET A 47 -1.10 2.48 8.41
C MET A 47 -1.09 1.96 9.85
N THR A 48 -0.13 2.39 10.67
CA THR A 48 -0.07 2.04 12.09
C THR A 48 -1.35 2.44 12.81
N ARG A 49 -1.83 3.68 12.63
CA ARG A 49 -3.10 4.14 13.22
C ARG A 49 -4.29 3.31 12.71
N ALA A 50 -4.28 2.93 11.44
CA ALA A 50 -5.33 2.09 10.88
C ALA A 50 -5.39 0.72 11.55
N PHE A 51 -4.24 0.07 11.76
CA PHE A 51 -4.18 -1.24 12.44
C PHE A 51 -4.47 -1.14 13.94
N VAL A 52 -4.06 -0.07 14.62
CA VAL A 52 -4.50 0.19 16.00
C VAL A 52 -6.02 0.33 16.08
N GLY A 53 -6.63 1.05 15.12
CA GLY A 53 -8.09 1.15 15.01
C GLY A 53 -8.77 -0.19 14.77
N GLU A 54 -8.22 -1.01 13.87
CA GLU A 54 -8.70 -2.36 13.59
C GLU A 54 -8.63 -3.25 14.84
N ARG A 55 -7.53 -3.18 15.60
CA ARG A 55 -7.35 -3.88 16.88
C ARG A 55 -8.45 -3.54 17.88
N CYS A 56 -8.80 -2.25 18.00
CA CYS A 56 -9.89 -1.80 18.86
C CYS A 56 -11.25 -2.36 18.40
N VAL A 57 -11.49 -2.42 17.09
CA VAL A 57 -12.70 -3.03 16.52
C VAL A 57 -12.76 -4.52 16.87
N GLY A 58 -11.68 -5.27 16.67
CA GLY A 58 -11.65 -6.70 17.01
C GLY A 58 -11.91 -6.97 18.50
N VAL A 59 -11.28 -6.21 19.40
CA VAL A 59 -11.53 -6.30 20.85
C VAL A 59 -13.01 -6.06 21.18
N SER A 60 -13.66 -5.11 20.50
CA SER A 60 -15.09 -4.85 20.71
C SER A 60 -15.96 -6.04 20.28
N ILE A 61 -15.59 -6.73 19.20
CA ILE A 61 -16.32 -7.91 18.70
C ILE A 61 -16.18 -9.09 19.66
N PHE A 62 -14.96 -9.35 20.15
CA PHE A 62 -14.75 -10.44 21.13
C PHE A 62 -15.52 -10.22 22.43
N LYS A 63 -15.73 -8.97 22.84
CA LYS A 63 -16.52 -8.62 24.04
C LYS A 63 -18.03 -8.57 23.79
N ALA A 64 -18.48 -8.45 22.54
CA ALA A 64 -19.90 -8.33 22.22
C ALA A 64 -20.68 -9.63 22.49
N PRO A 65 -21.99 -9.55 22.85
CA PRO A 65 -22.84 -10.73 22.97
C PRO A 65 -23.07 -11.39 21.61
N ALA A 66 -23.38 -12.70 21.60
CA ALA A 66 -23.59 -13.47 20.37
C ALA A 66 -24.64 -12.85 19.43
N SER A 67 -25.68 -12.20 19.98
CA SER A 67 -26.72 -11.51 19.22
C SER A 67 -26.22 -10.30 18.42
N GLN A 68 -25.13 -9.67 18.85
CA GLN A 68 -24.51 -8.55 18.15
C GLN A 68 -23.42 -9.00 17.18
N ILE A 69 -22.82 -10.18 17.40
CA ILE A 69 -21.79 -10.74 16.52
C ILE A 69 -22.41 -11.30 15.23
N VAL A 70 -23.45 -12.14 15.35
CA VAL A 70 -24.04 -12.86 14.20
C VAL A 70 -24.48 -11.93 13.04
N PRO A 71 -25.09 -10.75 13.28
CA PRO A 71 -25.45 -9.81 12.21
C PRO A 71 -24.25 -9.19 11.49
N LEU A 72 -23.08 -9.10 12.14
CA LEU A 72 -21.85 -8.56 11.55
C LEU A 72 -21.21 -9.56 10.57
N VAL A 73 -21.66 -10.82 10.55
CA VAL A 73 -21.15 -11.87 9.67
C VAL A 73 -21.87 -11.85 8.32
N GLY A 74 -21.16 -11.44 7.27
CA GLY A 74 -21.59 -11.60 5.88
C GLY A 74 -21.32 -13.01 5.34
N GLY A 75 -22.11 -13.45 4.35
CA GLY A 75 -21.87 -14.72 3.62
C GLY A 75 -22.92 -15.81 3.82
N SER A 76 -22.77 -16.91 3.07
CA SER A 76 -23.74 -18.02 2.96
C SER A 76 -23.71 -19.03 4.11
N SER A 77 -22.71 -18.96 5.00
CA SER A 77 -22.51 -19.90 6.11
C SER A 77 -22.47 -19.18 7.45
N ARG A 78 -23.58 -18.53 7.82
CA ARG A 78 -23.67 -17.82 9.11
C ARG A 78 -23.78 -18.81 10.27
N PRO A 79 -22.91 -18.72 11.31
CA PRO A 79 -23.06 -19.53 12.50
C PRO A 79 -24.33 -19.13 13.25
N SER A 80 -25.02 -20.11 13.86
CA SER A 80 -26.21 -19.82 14.64
C SER A 80 -25.85 -19.07 15.93
N MET A 81 -26.76 -18.24 16.43
CA MET A 81 -26.55 -17.52 17.70
C MET A 81 -26.19 -18.47 18.86
N PHE A 82 -26.85 -19.63 18.91
CA PHE A 82 -26.57 -20.67 19.91
C PHE A 82 -25.15 -21.21 19.79
N SER A 83 -24.66 -21.48 18.58
CA SER A 83 -23.29 -21.97 18.36
C SER A 83 -22.23 -20.97 18.84
N ILE A 84 -22.43 -19.67 18.57
CA ILE A 84 -21.53 -18.61 19.05
C ILE A 84 -21.63 -18.47 20.58
N ALA A 85 -22.83 -18.56 21.16
CA ALA A 85 -23.00 -18.52 22.60
C ALA A 85 -22.26 -19.69 23.29
N LEU A 86 -22.40 -20.91 22.76
CA LEU A 86 -21.68 -22.09 23.27
C LEU A 86 -20.17 -21.95 23.10
N TYR A 87 -19.71 -21.40 21.96
CA TYR A 87 -18.31 -21.12 21.68
C TYR A 87 -17.68 -20.16 22.69
N LYS A 88 -18.40 -19.07 23.03
CA LYS A 88 -18.00 -18.11 24.06
C LYS A 88 -18.05 -18.74 25.46
N PHE A 89 -19.11 -19.50 25.78
CA PHE A 89 -19.23 -20.19 27.07
C PHE A 89 -18.08 -21.18 27.31
N ALA A 90 -17.63 -21.87 26.26
CA ALA A 90 -16.49 -22.78 26.32
C ALA A 90 -15.12 -22.07 26.44
N GLY A 91 -15.07 -20.73 26.49
CA GLY A 91 -13.83 -19.94 26.58
C GLY A 91 -13.00 -19.91 25.29
N LEU A 92 -13.52 -20.44 24.17
CA LEU A 92 -12.81 -20.47 22.90
C LEU A 92 -12.68 -19.06 22.28
N ALA A 93 -13.69 -18.21 22.51
CA ALA A 93 -13.62 -16.81 22.09
C ALA A 93 -12.51 -16.02 22.79
N ASP A 94 -12.21 -16.31 24.07
CA ASP A 94 -11.14 -15.65 24.80
C ASP A 94 -9.76 -16.10 24.29
N ARG A 95 -9.63 -17.39 23.93
CA ARG A 95 -8.43 -17.91 23.25
C ARG A 95 -8.21 -17.28 21.87
N ASP A 96 -9.29 -17.12 21.10
CA ASP A 96 -9.25 -16.40 19.83
C ASP A 96 -8.83 -14.94 20.03
N ALA A 97 -9.31 -14.28 21.09
CA ALA A 97 -8.97 -12.89 21.39
C ALA A 97 -7.48 -12.71 21.71
N ILE A 98 -6.86 -13.63 22.46
CA ILE A 98 -5.42 -13.59 22.73
C ILE A 98 -4.63 -13.72 21.42
N THR A 99 -4.96 -14.74 20.63
CA THR A 99 -4.29 -15.00 19.34
C THR A 99 -4.46 -13.82 18.38
N TYR A 100 -5.65 -13.21 18.36
CA TYR A 100 -5.93 -12.00 17.58
C TYR A 100 -5.04 -10.83 18.00
N LEU A 101 -4.90 -10.59 19.31
CA LEU A 101 -4.07 -9.49 19.81
C LEU A 101 -2.59 -9.69 19.46
N ASP A 102 -2.08 -10.92 19.54
CA ASP A 102 -0.71 -11.25 19.13
C ASP A 102 -0.51 -10.98 17.63
N LEU A 103 -1.45 -11.41 16.78
CA LEU A 103 -1.39 -11.15 15.33
C LEU A 103 -1.49 -9.65 15.01
N MET A 104 -2.33 -8.90 15.73
CA MET A 104 -2.44 -7.46 15.53
C MET A 104 -1.17 -6.73 15.97
N GLU A 105 -0.50 -7.19 17.01
CA GLU A 105 0.81 -6.67 17.43
C GLU A 105 1.85 -6.91 16.33
N ASP A 106 1.90 -8.11 15.74
CA ASP A 106 2.78 -8.43 14.61
C ASP A 106 2.52 -7.53 13.38
N TYR A 107 1.25 -7.29 13.02
CA TYR A 107 0.90 -6.38 11.92
C TYR A 107 1.29 -4.93 12.24
N ILE A 108 1.06 -4.46 13.47
CA ILE A 108 1.47 -3.11 13.89
C ILE A 108 3.00 -2.97 13.84
N ALA A 109 3.74 -3.95 14.33
CA ALA A 109 5.19 -3.99 14.27
C ALA A 109 5.70 -3.97 12.82
N THR A 110 5.02 -4.68 11.91
CA THR A 110 5.34 -4.68 10.47
C THR A 110 5.30 -3.26 9.90
N THR A 111 4.33 -2.42 10.29
CA THR A 111 4.24 -1.03 9.79
C THR A 111 5.41 -0.14 10.21
N GLN A 112 6.19 -0.54 11.22
CA GLN A 112 7.37 0.20 11.69
C GLN A 112 8.67 -0.23 10.99
N LEU A 113 8.64 -1.34 10.24
CA LEU A 113 9.78 -1.80 9.47
C LEU A 113 9.98 -0.93 8.21
N PRO A 114 11.17 -0.93 7.61
CA PRO A 114 11.35 -0.41 6.26
C PRO A 114 10.38 -1.07 5.27
N PRO A 115 9.78 -0.32 4.31
CA PRO A 115 8.75 -0.85 3.40
C PRO A 115 9.13 -2.13 2.66
N HIS A 116 10.40 -2.28 2.26
CA HIS A 116 10.89 -3.46 1.53
C HIS A 116 10.82 -4.75 2.36
N GLN A 117 10.74 -4.65 3.70
CA GLN A 117 10.62 -5.80 4.60
C GLN A 117 9.17 -6.20 4.87
N HIS A 118 8.20 -5.33 4.59
CA HIS A 118 6.80 -5.54 4.92
C HIS A 118 6.25 -6.82 4.29
N ARG A 119 6.62 -7.12 3.02
CA ARG A 119 6.19 -8.36 2.35
C ARG A 119 6.62 -9.60 3.15
N SER A 120 7.91 -9.71 3.46
CA SER A 120 8.43 -10.87 4.20
C SER A 120 7.82 -11.00 5.59
N ALA A 121 7.55 -9.88 6.27
CA ALA A 121 6.88 -9.88 7.57
C ALA A 121 5.41 -10.31 7.46
N VAL A 122 4.69 -9.83 6.44
CA VAL A 122 3.32 -10.26 6.15
C VAL A 122 3.25 -11.74 5.80
N ASP A 123 4.16 -12.24 4.95
CA ASP A 123 4.20 -13.66 4.58
C ASP A 123 4.42 -14.54 5.82
N ALA A 124 5.29 -14.13 6.75
CA ALA A 124 5.49 -14.83 8.02
C ALA A 124 4.23 -14.82 8.91
N ILE A 125 3.44 -13.73 8.90
CA ILE A 125 2.17 -13.66 9.64
C ILE A 125 1.12 -14.56 8.96
N ASP A 126 1.04 -14.56 7.64
CA ASP A 126 0.11 -15.38 6.88
C ASP A 126 0.42 -16.88 7.07
N ASP A 127 1.70 -17.26 7.14
CA ASP A 127 2.13 -18.61 7.50
C ASP A 127 1.67 -18.98 8.92
N LYS A 128 1.86 -18.09 9.92
CA LYS A 128 1.33 -18.30 11.28
C LYS A 128 -0.18 -18.53 11.24
N ILE A 129 -0.94 -17.69 10.53
CA ILE A 129 -2.40 -17.83 10.38
C ILE A 129 -2.76 -19.18 9.74
N GLY A 130 -1.99 -19.64 8.76
CA GLY A 130 -2.16 -20.93 8.11
C GLY A 130 -2.08 -22.13 9.06
N THR A 131 -1.26 -22.04 10.11
CA THR A 131 -1.12 -23.08 11.14
C THR A 131 -2.25 -23.10 12.17
N ILE A 132 -3.04 -22.02 12.27
CA ILE A 132 -4.07 -21.90 13.31
C ILE A 132 -5.20 -22.92 13.07
N PRO A 133 -5.54 -23.77 14.06
CA PRO A 133 -6.58 -24.77 13.91
C PRO A 133 -7.93 -24.19 13.47
N LYS A 134 -8.70 -24.94 12.69
CA LYS A 134 -10.00 -24.48 12.16
C LYS A 134 -11.06 -24.20 13.25
N ILE A 135 -10.81 -24.64 14.49
CA ILE A 135 -11.68 -24.37 15.65
C ILE A 135 -11.69 -22.89 16.05
N HIS A 136 -10.71 -22.09 15.61
CA HIS A 136 -10.62 -20.64 15.87
C HIS A 136 -11.57 -19.84 14.93
N ILE A 137 -12.88 -20.04 15.10
CA ILE A 137 -13.92 -19.57 14.17
C ILE A 137 -14.05 -18.04 14.22
N LEU A 138 -14.08 -17.43 15.42
CA LEU A 138 -14.24 -15.98 15.54
C LEU A 138 -12.99 -15.26 15.05
N LEU A 139 -11.81 -15.78 15.37
CA LEU A 139 -10.55 -15.27 14.82
C LEU A 139 -10.58 -15.26 13.28
N ARG A 140 -10.88 -16.39 12.64
CA ARG A 140 -10.91 -16.49 11.17
C ARG A 140 -12.00 -15.63 10.51
N MET A 141 -13.05 -15.30 11.25
CA MET A 141 -14.12 -14.42 10.80
C MET A 141 -13.74 -12.94 10.89
N ILE A 142 -13.00 -12.56 11.93
CA ILE A 142 -12.64 -11.17 12.23
C ILE A 142 -11.31 -10.78 11.58
N MET A 143 -10.41 -11.74 11.36
CA MET A 143 -9.13 -11.49 10.69
C MET A 143 -9.38 -10.92 9.28
N PRO A 144 -9.07 -9.62 9.05
CA PRO A 144 -9.21 -9.02 7.73
C PRO A 144 -8.12 -9.57 6.80
N ALA A 145 -8.24 -9.30 5.50
CA ALA A 145 -7.14 -9.48 4.55
C ALA A 145 -6.03 -8.40 4.77
N LEU A 146 -5.53 -8.26 6.00
CA LEU A 146 -4.57 -7.21 6.41
C LEU A 146 -3.24 -7.30 5.66
N GLY A 147 -2.79 -8.53 5.33
CA GLY A 147 -1.65 -8.71 4.45
C GLY A 147 -1.84 -7.99 3.10
N ARG A 148 -3.00 -8.14 2.48
CA ARG A 148 -3.34 -7.42 1.23
C ARG A 148 -3.37 -5.91 1.42
N VAL A 149 -3.91 -5.42 2.55
CA VAL A 149 -3.96 -3.98 2.84
C VAL A 149 -2.55 -3.40 2.97
N THR A 150 -1.64 -4.13 3.61
CA THR A 150 -0.22 -3.77 3.72
C THR A 150 0.42 -3.66 2.34
N MET A 151 0.20 -4.65 1.45
CA MET A 151 0.75 -4.61 0.10
C MET A 151 0.23 -3.45 -0.74
N ILE A 152 -1.06 -3.11 -0.61
CA ILE A 152 -1.65 -1.93 -1.27
C ILE A 152 -0.92 -0.66 -0.82
N ASP A 153 -0.60 -0.54 0.46
CA ASP A 153 0.09 0.64 1.01
C ASP A 153 1.49 0.82 0.46
N ILE A 154 2.28 -0.26 0.38
CA ILE A 154 3.61 -0.26 -0.25
C ILE A 154 3.52 0.20 -1.71
N ARG A 155 2.51 -0.27 -2.45
CA ARG A 155 2.25 0.18 -3.82
C ARG A 155 1.94 1.69 -3.88
N ILE A 156 1.17 2.22 -2.94
CA ILE A 156 0.91 3.68 -2.88
C ILE A 156 2.19 4.45 -2.58
N ILE A 157 3.03 3.98 -1.66
CA ILE A 157 4.34 4.58 -1.39
C ILE A 157 5.17 4.62 -2.68
N ALA A 158 5.20 3.52 -3.44
CA ALA A 158 5.90 3.47 -4.72
C ALA A 158 5.36 4.53 -5.69
N GLN A 159 4.04 4.61 -5.87
CA GLN A 159 3.37 5.60 -6.73
C GLN A 159 3.69 7.05 -6.35
N LEU A 160 3.70 7.38 -5.05
CA LEU A 160 4.06 8.72 -4.59
C LEU A 160 5.53 9.03 -4.89
N ARG A 161 6.44 8.09 -4.64
CA ARG A 161 7.88 8.30 -4.88
C ARG A 161 8.22 8.44 -6.36
N ILE A 162 7.68 7.59 -7.23
CA ILE A 162 7.91 7.71 -8.69
C ILE A 162 7.33 9.02 -9.25
N ALA A 163 6.16 9.45 -8.76
CA ALA A 163 5.56 10.73 -9.17
C ALA A 163 6.43 11.92 -8.73
N ARG A 164 6.93 11.90 -7.48
CA ARG A 164 7.84 12.94 -6.96
C ARG A 164 9.11 13.05 -7.81
N VAL A 165 9.71 11.92 -8.19
CA VAL A 165 10.89 11.90 -9.09
C VAL A 165 10.52 12.38 -10.49
N GLY A 166 9.38 11.96 -11.04
CA GLY A 166 8.88 12.42 -12.33
C GLY A 166 8.72 13.95 -12.39
N LEU A 167 8.15 14.55 -11.34
CA LEU A 167 8.06 16.00 -11.22
C LEU A 167 9.43 16.68 -11.10
N ALA A 168 10.38 16.09 -10.37
CA ALA A 168 11.74 16.62 -10.28
C ALA A 168 12.46 16.63 -11.65
N ILE A 169 12.29 15.56 -12.44
CA ILE A 169 12.82 15.49 -13.81
C ILE A 169 12.19 16.57 -14.70
N GLN A 170 10.89 16.84 -14.54
CA GLN A 170 10.21 17.91 -15.26
C GLN A 170 10.81 19.28 -14.95
N ARG A 171 11.04 19.58 -13.67
CA ARG A 171 11.67 20.83 -13.23
C ARG A 171 13.10 20.97 -13.77
N TYR A 172 13.86 19.88 -13.72
CA TYR A 172 15.20 19.81 -14.31
C TYR A 172 15.17 20.13 -15.81
N ARG A 173 14.22 19.55 -16.55
CA ARG A 173 14.05 19.82 -17.99
C ARG A 173 13.67 21.26 -18.28
N LEU A 174 12.81 21.87 -17.48
CA LEU A 174 12.43 23.29 -17.64
C LEU A 174 13.63 24.22 -17.45
N ALA A 175 14.52 23.92 -16.51
CA ALA A 175 15.68 24.75 -16.22
C ALA A 175 16.83 24.56 -17.22
N THR A 176 17.04 23.34 -17.73
CA THR A 176 18.23 22.99 -18.53
C THR A 176 17.93 22.73 -20.01
N GLY A 177 16.66 22.58 -20.38
CA GLY A 177 16.24 22.20 -21.73
C GLY A 177 16.48 20.71 -22.08
N ARG A 178 17.04 19.90 -21.16
CA ARG A 178 17.34 18.48 -21.41
C ARG A 178 16.81 17.56 -20.32
N LEU A 179 16.71 16.28 -20.62
CA LEU A 179 16.47 15.24 -19.60
C LEU A 179 17.79 14.87 -18.90
N PRO A 180 17.76 14.58 -17.58
CA PRO A 180 18.93 14.11 -16.85
C PRO A 180 19.41 12.76 -17.41
N ASP A 181 20.71 12.49 -17.39
CA ASP A 181 21.28 11.19 -17.76
C ASP A 181 21.17 10.18 -16.62
N ALA A 182 21.17 10.67 -15.37
CA ALA A 182 20.98 9.88 -14.17
C ALA A 182 20.14 10.62 -13.12
N LEU A 183 19.43 9.88 -12.26
CA LEU A 183 18.63 10.46 -11.18
C LEU A 183 19.46 11.26 -10.16
N SER A 184 20.76 10.99 -10.05
CA SER A 184 21.69 11.74 -9.21
C SER A 184 21.84 13.22 -9.61
N GLU A 185 21.59 13.57 -10.88
CA GLU A 185 21.59 14.98 -11.32
C GLU A 185 20.44 15.82 -10.75
N LEU A 186 19.43 15.17 -10.16
CA LEU A 186 18.31 15.85 -9.51
C LEU A 186 18.67 16.31 -8.09
N VAL A 187 19.78 15.82 -7.52
CA VAL A 187 20.20 16.08 -6.15
C VAL A 187 21.32 17.14 -6.12
N PRO A 188 21.31 18.11 -5.18
CA PRO A 188 20.28 18.38 -4.17
C PRO A 188 19.19 19.36 -4.64
N ALA A 189 19.27 19.86 -5.88
CA ALA A 189 18.48 21.01 -6.33
C ALA A 189 16.97 20.75 -6.43
N TYR A 190 16.57 19.54 -6.84
CA TYR A 190 15.18 19.16 -7.06
C TYR A 190 14.69 18.07 -6.10
N LEU A 191 15.61 17.27 -5.55
CA LEU A 191 15.38 16.23 -4.55
C LEU A 191 16.47 16.30 -3.48
N GLU A 192 16.12 16.04 -2.22
CA GLU A 192 17.10 15.93 -1.12
C GLU A 192 18.01 14.71 -1.30
N ALA A 193 17.42 13.59 -1.74
CA ALA A 193 18.07 12.36 -2.15
C ALA A 193 17.16 11.63 -3.14
N VAL A 194 17.72 10.70 -3.91
CA VAL A 194 16.91 9.82 -4.78
C VAL A 194 16.09 8.87 -3.89
N PRO A 195 14.74 8.89 -3.96
CA PRO A 195 13.94 7.96 -3.18
C PRO A 195 14.23 6.52 -3.58
N LYS A 196 14.31 5.64 -2.59
CA LYS A 196 14.42 4.20 -2.79
C LYS A 196 13.08 3.59 -3.20
N ASP A 197 13.14 2.52 -3.97
CA ASP A 197 12.00 1.65 -4.27
C ASP A 197 11.55 0.95 -2.97
N PRO A 198 10.27 1.06 -2.57
CA PRO A 198 9.78 0.42 -1.36
C PRO A 198 9.67 -1.11 -1.48
N PHE A 199 9.91 -1.71 -2.65
CA PHE A 199 9.89 -3.17 -2.82
C PHE A 199 11.27 -3.84 -2.72
N ASP A 200 12.37 -3.16 -3.06
CA ASP A 200 13.72 -3.76 -3.05
C ASP A 200 14.84 -2.92 -2.42
N ASP A 201 14.50 -1.75 -1.86
CA ASP A 201 15.44 -0.82 -1.21
C ASP A 201 16.55 -0.23 -2.11
N LYS A 202 16.48 -0.45 -3.43
CA LYS A 202 17.40 0.16 -4.40
C LYS A 202 16.84 1.48 -4.91
N GLU A 203 17.63 2.26 -5.64
CA GLU A 203 17.14 3.48 -6.28
C GLU A 203 15.99 3.17 -7.26
N LEU A 204 15.01 4.07 -7.37
CA LEU A 204 13.98 3.95 -8.40
C LEU A 204 14.58 3.92 -9.81
N ARG A 205 13.91 3.26 -10.74
CA ARG A 205 14.41 3.10 -12.10
C ARG A 205 13.94 4.24 -12.97
N TYR A 206 14.80 4.63 -13.90
CA TYR A 206 14.56 5.72 -14.83
C TYR A 206 15.01 5.33 -16.23
N LYS A 207 14.18 5.65 -17.23
CA LYS A 207 14.50 5.39 -18.63
C LYS A 207 13.96 6.50 -19.52
N LYS A 208 14.82 7.01 -20.41
CA LYS A 208 14.43 7.89 -21.51
C LYS A 208 13.63 7.09 -22.55
N LEU A 209 12.53 7.65 -23.02
CA LEU A 209 11.72 7.10 -24.09
C LEU A 209 11.99 7.89 -25.38
N GLU A 210 11.45 7.44 -26.52
CA GLU A 210 11.49 8.22 -27.77
C GLU A 210 10.85 9.60 -27.58
N THR A 211 9.73 9.63 -26.87
CA THR A 211 9.02 10.84 -26.46
C THR A 211 8.95 10.87 -24.94
N GLY A 212 9.85 11.63 -24.31
CA GLY A 212 9.90 11.83 -22.86
C GLY A 212 10.60 10.72 -22.06
N PHE A 213 9.98 10.21 -21.00
CA PHE A 213 10.61 9.27 -20.07
C PHE A 213 9.61 8.48 -19.21
N VAL A 214 10.11 7.44 -18.55
CA VAL A 214 9.41 6.69 -17.48
C VAL A 214 10.29 6.63 -16.23
N VAL A 215 9.64 6.81 -15.08
CA VAL A 215 10.18 6.46 -13.76
C VAL A 215 9.35 5.32 -13.22
N TYR A 216 9.98 4.28 -12.67
CA TYR A 216 9.23 3.11 -12.21
C TYR A 216 9.85 2.43 -10.99
N SER A 217 8.98 1.70 -10.30
CA SER A 217 9.30 0.73 -9.25
C SER A 217 8.99 -0.67 -9.77
N ILE A 218 9.77 -1.66 -9.33
CA ILE A 218 9.62 -3.07 -9.77
C ILE A 218 8.29 -3.69 -9.32
N GLY A 219 7.56 -3.03 -8.41
CA GLY A 219 6.25 -3.46 -8.00
C GLY A 219 6.25 -4.75 -7.16
N GLU A 220 5.05 -5.32 -7.05
CA GLU A 220 4.77 -6.33 -6.03
C GLU A 220 5.41 -7.69 -6.27
N ASP A 221 5.70 -8.08 -7.50
CA ASP A 221 6.32 -9.38 -7.77
C ASP A 221 7.84 -9.40 -7.61
N GLY A 222 8.46 -8.21 -7.55
CA GLY A 222 9.90 -8.08 -7.42
C GLY A 222 10.68 -8.36 -8.70
N THR A 223 10.02 -8.42 -9.86
CA THR A 223 10.68 -8.57 -11.17
C THR A 223 10.76 -7.21 -11.85
N ASP A 224 11.91 -6.86 -12.40
CA ASP A 224 12.05 -5.64 -13.23
C ASP A 224 11.54 -5.94 -14.65
N ASP A 225 10.35 -5.42 -14.98
CA ASP A 225 9.74 -5.58 -16.31
C ASP A 225 10.18 -4.49 -17.31
N GLY A 226 11.12 -3.63 -16.92
CA GLY A 226 11.69 -2.57 -17.75
C GLY A 226 10.79 -1.35 -17.94
N GLY A 227 9.91 -1.07 -16.98
CA GLY A 227 8.99 0.06 -16.96
C GLY A 227 7.74 -0.13 -17.81
N LYS A 228 7.24 -1.37 -17.95
CA LYS A 228 6.08 -1.70 -18.81
C LYS A 228 4.77 -1.70 -18.03
N GLU A 229 3.81 -0.90 -18.49
CA GLU A 229 2.44 -0.90 -17.94
C GLU A 229 1.60 -2.09 -18.42
N ARG A 230 0.63 -2.51 -17.58
CA ARG A 230 -0.42 -3.42 -18.02
C ARG A 230 -1.44 -2.69 -18.90
N PRO A 231 -1.92 -3.30 -20.01
CA PRO A 231 -3.08 -2.79 -20.71
C PRO A 231 -4.34 -2.84 -19.81
N ARG A 232 -5.07 -1.73 -19.73
CA ARG A 232 -6.25 -1.48 -18.87
C ARG A 232 -7.45 -2.45 -19.03
N LYS A 233 -7.40 -3.42 -19.96
CA LYS A 233 -8.57 -4.18 -20.47
C LYS A 233 -8.94 -5.46 -19.71
N HIS A 234 -8.22 -5.90 -18.69
CA HIS A 234 -8.54 -7.17 -18.01
C HIS A 234 -9.31 -7.00 -16.69
N PRO A 235 -10.50 -7.62 -16.52
CA PRO A 235 -11.35 -7.47 -15.32
C PRO A 235 -10.83 -8.21 -14.08
N ARG A 236 -9.77 -9.01 -14.19
CA ARG A 236 -9.02 -9.58 -13.06
C ARG A 236 -7.52 -9.49 -13.38
N PRO A 237 -6.70 -8.87 -12.52
CA PRO A 237 -5.25 -8.84 -12.74
C PRO A 237 -4.70 -10.27 -12.59
N SER A 238 -4.15 -10.83 -13.66
CA SER A 238 -3.36 -12.07 -13.62
C SER A 238 -1.96 -11.76 -14.13
N GLY A 239 -0.96 -11.83 -13.24
CA GLY A 239 0.46 -11.72 -13.59
C GLY A 239 1.08 -10.34 -13.31
N PRO A 240 2.37 -10.24 -12.96
CA PRO A 240 3.00 -9.03 -12.43
C PRO A 240 3.13 -7.82 -13.37
N ALA A 241 3.48 -6.65 -12.83
CA ALA A 241 3.90 -5.48 -13.60
C ALA A 241 4.50 -4.40 -12.68
N ASP A 242 5.49 -3.70 -13.21
CA ASP A 242 6.07 -2.49 -12.64
C ASP A 242 5.01 -1.41 -12.35
N VAL A 243 5.29 -0.58 -11.34
CA VAL A 243 4.51 0.63 -11.04
C VAL A 243 5.20 1.81 -11.71
N THR A 244 4.51 2.45 -12.65
CA THR A 244 5.10 3.45 -13.55
C THR A 244 4.55 4.85 -13.32
N PHE A 245 5.37 5.84 -13.67
CA PHE A 245 4.97 7.22 -13.90
C PHE A 245 5.57 7.68 -15.22
N ILE A 246 4.72 7.87 -16.24
CA ILE A 246 5.14 8.08 -17.63
C ILE A 246 4.85 9.52 -18.06
N ILE A 247 5.84 10.17 -18.66
CA ILE A 247 5.63 11.45 -19.33
C ILE A 247 6.08 11.33 -20.78
N GLN A 248 5.13 11.49 -21.69
CA GLN A 248 5.30 11.58 -23.13
C GLN A 248 5.17 13.04 -23.54
N ARG A 249 6.19 13.58 -24.20
CA ARG A 249 6.15 14.88 -24.87
C ARG A 249 6.85 14.78 -26.22
#